data_AF-A0AAE0EWM2-F1
#
_entry.id   AF-A0AAE0EWM2-F1
#
_cell.length_a   1.000
_cell.length_b   1.000
_cell.length_c   1.000
_cell.angle_alpha   90.00
_cell.angle_beta   90.00
_cell.angle_gamma   90.00
#
_symmetry.space_group_name_H-M   'P 1'
#
loop_
_entity.id
_entity.type
_entity.pdbx_description
1 polymer ?
#
loop_
_entity_poly.entity_id
_entity_poly.type
_entity_poly.pdbx_seq_one_letter_code
_entity_poly.pdbx_strand_id
1 'polypeptide(L)'
;MPGSGMMKPKKPIGYLQIESELTLSSSVVQAYLRNAPFYDAVDDELESDAENKEGDKFDPRILKRNISRLKYAVGGPPLLLYLCGFPQCGLLLPLHFYLCFAAGLWQLPLFFFGFVSVNSFLSYQGLKFDHLVIWEQDVGPEELKGMSKKFGMLMQTMGGIMKLTSIIANFFEQFANVWNFADVRVTTLALGGLGAFCLALSLILAIFPLRFIIFILGCGAIAAITMKGLKPVNAENSKAAPEVPPPVSNFFKRVPNNLEMAHRYIAMLQQQSGEKNNLKINKKS
;
A
#
# COMPACT_ATOMS: atom_id res chain seq x y z
N MET A 1 32.34 -22.25 35.65
CA MET A 1 32.97 -20.99 36.12
C MET A 1 31.88 -19.92 36.20
N PRO A 2 31.56 -19.37 37.37
CA PRO A 2 30.58 -18.30 37.50
C PRO A 2 31.14 -17.01 36.86
N GLY A 3 30.40 -16.43 35.92
CA GLY A 3 30.76 -15.19 35.25
C GLY A 3 30.75 -14.03 36.23
N SER A 4 31.89 -13.37 36.40
CA SER A 4 32.00 -12.14 37.18
C SER A 4 31.28 -11.02 36.42
N GLY A 5 30.07 -10.67 36.87
CA GLY A 5 29.38 -9.47 36.41
C GLY A 5 30.17 -8.25 36.89
N MET A 6 30.81 -7.54 35.96
CA MET A 6 31.47 -6.27 36.27
C MET A 6 30.46 -5.30 36.88
N MET A 7 30.78 -4.76 38.08
CA MET A 7 29.99 -3.70 38.69
C MET A 7 29.98 -2.47 37.79
N LYS A 8 28.79 -1.96 37.48
CA LYS A 8 28.61 -0.73 36.71
C LYS A 8 29.34 0.43 37.44
N PRO A 9 30.26 1.14 36.77
CA PRO A 9 31.05 2.18 37.42
C PRO A 9 30.15 3.33 37.92
N LYS A 10 30.41 3.79 39.15
CA LYS A 10 29.64 4.87 39.81
C LYS A 10 29.92 6.27 39.26
N LYS A 11 30.95 6.40 38.42
CA LYS A 11 31.35 7.66 37.77
C LYS A 11 31.45 7.40 36.26
N PRO A 12 31.00 8.34 35.40
CA PRO A 12 31.21 8.21 33.96
C PRO A 12 32.73 8.18 33.69
N ILE A 13 33.21 7.08 33.09
CA ILE A 13 34.65 6.83 32.86
C ILE A 13 35.20 7.73 31.74
N GLY A 14 34.32 8.34 30.94
CA GLY A 14 34.66 9.24 29.85
C GLY A 14 33.52 9.27 28.84
N TYR A 15 33.72 10.03 27.77
CA TYR A 15 32.83 10.04 26.62
C TYR A 15 33.52 9.31 25.47
N LEU A 16 32.83 8.36 24.86
CA LEU A 16 33.25 7.76 23.60
C LEU A 16 32.55 8.55 22.49
N GLN A 17 33.29 9.39 21.78
CA GLN A 17 32.81 10.02 20.55
C GLN A 17 32.95 9.00 19.43
N ILE A 18 31.83 8.44 18.99
CA ILE A 18 31.77 7.59 17.81
C ILE A 18 31.47 8.51 16.63
N GLU A 19 32.48 8.77 15.80
CA GLU A 19 32.28 9.39 14.50
C GLU A 19 32.01 8.28 13.49
N SER A 20 30.80 8.24 12.95
CA SER A 20 30.44 7.35 11.85
C SER A 20 30.25 8.18 10.58
N GLU A 21 31.11 7.95 9.60
CA GLU A 21 30.94 8.50 8.26
C GLU A 21 30.20 7.47 7.40
N LEU A 22 28.97 7.82 7.00
CA LEU A 22 28.13 6.96 6.15
C LEU A 22 28.24 7.43 4.71
N THR A 23 29.07 6.76 3.91
CA THR A 23 29.15 6.99 2.47
C THR A 23 28.18 6.08 1.74
N LEU A 24 27.30 6.67 0.92
CA LEU A 24 26.41 5.91 0.04
C LEU A 24 27.25 5.21 -1.05
N SER A 25 27.28 3.88 -1.02
CA SER A 25 27.99 3.06 -2.01
C SER A 25 27.33 3.04 -3.39
N SER A 26 26.07 3.48 -3.48
CA SER A 26 25.29 3.58 -4.71
C SER A 26 24.43 4.82 -4.71
N SER A 27 24.00 5.26 -5.89
CA SER A 27 23.07 6.38 -5.98
C SER A 27 21.80 6.09 -5.17
N VAL A 28 21.22 7.12 -4.55
CA VAL A 28 20.01 6.99 -3.70
C VAL A 28 18.89 6.26 -4.45
N VAL A 29 18.75 6.53 -5.75
CA VAL A 29 17.75 5.88 -6.61
C VAL A 29 18.07 4.40 -6.79
N GLN A 30 19.34 4.03 -7.02
CA GLN A 30 19.74 2.65 -7.18
C GLN A 30 19.66 1.85 -5.87
N ALA A 31 20.00 2.46 -4.74
CA ALA A 31 19.80 1.88 -3.42
C ALA A 31 18.31 1.63 -3.14
N TYR A 32 17.45 2.58 -3.49
CA TYR A 32 15.99 2.46 -3.40
C TYR A 32 15.39 1.42 -4.36
N LEU A 33 16.02 1.22 -5.53
CA LEU A 33 15.60 0.20 -6.49
C LEU A 33 16.02 -1.20 -6.08
N ARG A 34 17.21 -1.37 -5.50
CA ARG A 34 17.79 -2.67 -5.12
C ARG A 34 17.35 -3.18 -3.77
N ASN A 35 17.17 -2.29 -2.79
CA ASN A 35 16.86 -2.68 -1.42
C ASN A 35 15.40 -2.33 -1.13
N ALA A 36 14.58 -3.34 -0.85
CA ALA A 36 13.26 -3.12 -0.27
C ALA A 36 13.45 -2.40 1.08
N PRO A 37 12.72 -1.29 1.31
CA PRO A 37 13.10 -0.37 2.38
C PRO A 37 13.03 -1.03 3.76
N PHE A 38 12.02 -1.85 4.05
CA PHE A 38 11.93 -2.60 5.30
C PHE A 38 11.01 -3.81 5.05
N TYR A 39 11.43 -5.02 5.48
CA TYR A 39 10.70 -6.29 5.41
C TYR A 39 10.37 -6.85 4.01
N ASP A 40 11.29 -7.66 3.46
CA ASP A 40 10.93 -8.57 2.36
C ASP A 40 11.72 -9.91 2.41
N ALA A 41 12.41 -10.23 3.50
CA ALA A 41 13.21 -11.46 3.57
C ALA A 41 13.11 -12.24 4.89
N VAL A 42 12.37 -11.73 5.87
CA VAL A 42 12.21 -12.43 7.16
C VAL A 42 10.77 -12.85 7.34
N ASP A 43 9.78 -12.00 7.05
CA ASP A 43 8.38 -12.40 7.25
C ASP A 43 7.81 -13.26 6.10
N ASP A 44 8.12 -13.02 4.82
CA ASP A 44 7.60 -13.89 3.75
C ASP A 44 8.21 -15.32 3.77
N GLU A 45 9.46 -15.51 4.23
CA GLU A 45 10.11 -16.83 4.34
C GLU A 45 9.94 -17.49 5.74
N LEU A 46 9.91 -16.72 6.84
CA LEU A 46 9.58 -17.30 8.16
C LEU A 46 8.09 -17.45 8.41
N GLU A 47 7.20 -16.63 7.81
CA GLU A 47 5.76 -16.94 7.84
C GLU A 47 5.43 -18.10 6.90
N SER A 48 6.06 -18.24 5.72
CA SER A 48 5.80 -19.42 4.87
C SER A 48 6.27 -20.74 5.48
N ASP A 49 7.37 -20.72 6.25
CA ASP A 49 7.94 -21.94 6.84
C ASP A 49 7.49 -22.21 8.30
N ALA A 50 7.04 -21.18 9.04
CA ALA A 50 6.43 -21.34 10.36
C ALA A 50 4.89 -21.49 10.31
N GLU A 51 4.17 -20.84 9.38
CA GLU A 51 2.70 -21.02 9.23
C GLU A 51 2.34 -22.42 8.73
N ASN A 52 3.26 -23.13 8.07
CA ASN A 52 3.01 -24.49 7.61
C ASN A 52 3.14 -25.55 8.73
N LYS A 53 3.57 -25.18 9.95
CA LYS A 53 3.83 -26.15 11.04
C LYS A 53 2.99 -25.99 12.28
N GLU A 54 2.47 -24.80 12.59
CA GLU A 54 1.44 -24.63 13.63
C GLU A 54 0.11 -24.30 12.97
N GLY A 55 -0.65 -25.37 12.67
CA GLY A 55 -1.84 -25.30 11.82
C GLY A 55 -2.77 -24.14 12.18
N ASP A 56 -3.10 -23.34 11.15
CA ASP A 56 -4.10 -22.25 11.07
C ASP A 56 -5.11 -22.22 12.23
N LYS A 57 -4.65 -21.87 13.42
CA LYS A 57 -5.53 -21.66 14.56
C LYS A 57 -6.21 -20.34 14.33
N PHE A 58 -7.49 -20.42 14.00
CA PHE A 58 -8.33 -19.24 13.87
C PHE A 58 -8.30 -18.43 15.17
N ASP A 59 -7.73 -17.23 15.11
CA ASP A 59 -7.82 -16.24 16.17
C ASP A 59 -8.85 -15.17 15.78
N PRO A 60 -10.02 -15.10 16.47
CA PRO A 60 -11.04 -14.11 16.18
C PRO A 60 -10.53 -12.67 16.36
N ARG A 61 -9.46 -12.45 17.13
CA ARG A 61 -8.85 -11.13 17.34
C ARG A 61 -8.15 -10.65 16.08
N ILE A 62 -7.41 -11.52 15.39
CA ILE A 62 -6.76 -11.20 14.11
C ILE A 62 -7.81 -10.86 13.05
N LEU A 63 -8.91 -11.61 13.00
CA LEU A 63 -10.01 -11.31 12.09
C LEU A 63 -10.65 -9.95 12.41
N LYS A 64 -10.98 -9.68 13.68
CA LYS A 64 -11.56 -8.39 14.11
C LYS A 64 -10.61 -7.21 13.78
N ARG A 65 -9.30 -7.41 13.96
CA ARG A 65 -8.26 -6.44 13.61
C ARG A 65 -8.27 -6.16 12.11
N ASN A 66 -8.24 -7.20 11.28
CA ASN A 66 -8.23 -7.04 9.82
C ASN A 66 -9.52 -6.42 9.29
N ILE A 67 -10.68 -6.73 9.89
CA ILE A 67 -11.95 -6.07 9.57
C ILE A 67 -11.91 -4.58 9.92
N SER A 68 -11.34 -4.23 11.08
CA SER A 68 -11.20 -2.82 11.49
C SER A 68 -10.27 -2.06 10.53
N ARG A 69 -9.12 -2.65 10.18
CA ARG A 69 -8.18 -2.14 9.16
C ARG A 69 -8.88 -1.92 7.82
N LEU A 70 -9.65 -2.89 7.36
CA LEU A 70 -10.44 -2.79 6.14
C LEU A 70 -11.48 -1.67 6.21
N LYS A 71 -12.20 -1.55 7.34
CA LYS A 71 -13.18 -0.47 7.54
C LYS A 71 -12.54 0.91 7.44
N TYR A 72 -11.34 1.09 7.99
CA TYR A 72 -10.60 2.34 7.87
C TYR A 72 -10.07 2.57 6.45
N ALA A 73 -9.53 1.54 5.80
CA ALA A 73 -9.01 1.64 4.44
C ALA A 73 -10.11 1.89 3.38
N VAL A 74 -11.33 1.41 3.63
CA VAL A 74 -12.52 1.60 2.77
C VAL A 74 -13.31 2.87 3.17
N GLY A 75 -12.80 3.68 4.09
CA GLY A 75 -13.41 4.95 4.47
C GLY A 75 -13.83 5.78 3.24
N GLY A 76 -14.98 6.44 3.34
CA GLY A 76 -15.54 7.19 2.20
C GLY A 76 -14.57 8.27 1.69
N PRO A 77 -14.57 8.56 0.39
CA PRO A 77 -13.66 9.54 -0.19
C PRO A 77 -13.88 10.92 0.48
N PRO A 78 -12.81 11.57 0.98
CA PRO A 78 -12.92 12.81 1.74
C PRO A 78 -13.57 13.93 0.92
N LEU A 79 -13.40 13.91 -0.40
CA LEU A 79 -14.05 14.85 -1.29
C LEU A 79 -15.58 14.70 -1.28
N LEU A 80 -16.13 13.48 -1.17
CA LEU A 80 -17.57 13.27 -1.07
C LEU A 80 -18.11 13.81 0.27
N LEU A 81 -17.40 13.54 1.37
CA LEU A 81 -17.76 14.06 2.69
C LEU A 81 -17.70 15.59 2.72
N TYR A 82 -16.68 16.18 2.09
CA TYR A 82 -16.54 17.62 1.96
C TYR A 82 -17.66 18.23 1.12
N LEU A 83 -18.01 17.61 -0.01
CA LEU A 83 -19.11 18.05 -0.86
C LEU A 83 -20.44 18.01 -0.10
N CYS A 84 -20.75 16.92 0.61
CA CYS A 84 -21.99 16.81 1.39
C CYS A 84 -22.09 17.83 2.53
N GLY A 85 -20.97 18.31 3.07
CA GLY A 85 -20.93 19.26 4.19
C GLY A 85 -21.10 20.73 3.80
N PHE A 86 -20.85 21.10 2.54
CA PHE A 86 -20.86 22.51 2.10
C PHE A 86 -21.94 22.80 1.05
N PRO A 87 -22.48 24.04 1.00
CA PRO A 87 -23.39 24.49 -0.07
C PRO A 87 -22.74 24.50 -1.47
N GLN A 88 -21.43 24.24 -1.54
CA GLN A 88 -20.64 24.09 -2.76
C GLN A 88 -21.08 22.89 -3.61
N CYS A 89 -21.93 21.99 -3.11
CA CYS A 89 -22.70 21.05 -3.95
C CYS A 89 -23.35 21.74 -5.16
N GLY A 90 -23.77 23.00 -5.03
CA GLY A 90 -24.29 23.79 -6.14
C GLY A 90 -23.32 23.98 -7.31
N LEU A 91 -21.99 23.96 -7.06
CA LEU A 91 -20.95 24.04 -8.10
C LEU A 91 -20.73 22.72 -8.85
N LEU A 92 -21.13 21.59 -8.27
CA LEU A 92 -21.09 20.31 -8.98
C LEU A 92 -22.12 20.25 -10.11
N LEU A 93 -23.24 20.96 -9.97
CA LEU A 93 -24.32 20.95 -10.95
C LEU A 93 -23.91 21.58 -12.31
N PRO A 94 -23.28 22.77 -12.37
CA PRO A 94 -22.73 23.30 -13.61
C PRO A 94 -21.53 22.49 -14.11
N LEU A 95 -20.69 21.93 -13.24
CA LEU A 95 -19.61 21.02 -13.64
C LEU A 95 -20.18 19.76 -14.31
N HIS A 96 -21.21 19.17 -13.73
CA HIS A 96 -21.90 18.00 -14.28
C HIS A 96 -22.58 18.34 -15.61
N PHE A 97 -23.27 19.48 -15.68
CA PHE A 97 -23.85 19.97 -16.94
C PHE A 97 -22.78 20.14 -18.03
N TYR A 98 -21.65 20.76 -17.69
CA TYR A 98 -20.51 20.89 -18.60
C TYR A 98 -19.98 19.53 -19.06
N LEU A 99 -19.78 18.58 -18.14
CA LEU A 99 -19.31 17.23 -18.45
C LEU A 99 -20.26 16.45 -19.37
N CYS A 100 -21.58 16.64 -19.20
CA CYS A 100 -22.58 15.93 -20.00
C CYS A 100 -22.79 16.53 -21.40
N PHE A 101 -22.75 17.86 -21.53
CA PHE A 101 -23.21 18.54 -22.75
C PHE A 101 -22.11 19.29 -23.51
N ALA A 102 -21.03 19.70 -22.86
CA ALA A 102 -20.00 20.54 -23.46
C ALA A 102 -18.63 19.87 -23.54
N ALA A 103 -18.30 18.96 -22.62
CA ALA A 103 -17.01 18.30 -22.59
C ALA A 103 -16.88 17.29 -23.74
N GLY A 104 -15.77 17.39 -24.48
CA GLY A 104 -15.40 16.36 -25.43
C GLY A 104 -15.01 15.06 -24.70
N LEU A 105 -15.29 13.89 -25.28
CA LEU A 105 -14.91 12.60 -24.68
C LEU A 105 -13.40 12.51 -24.35
N TRP A 106 -12.57 13.18 -25.15
CA TRP A 106 -11.13 13.25 -24.93
C TRP A 106 -10.74 13.99 -23.64
N GLN A 107 -11.58 14.89 -23.12
CA GLN A 107 -11.31 15.63 -21.88
C GLN A 107 -11.63 14.82 -20.62
N LEU A 108 -12.45 13.77 -20.73
CA LEU A 108 -12.90 12.97 -19.58
C LEU A 108 -11.75 12.37 -18.75
N PRO A 109 -10.69 11.78 -19.35
CA PRO A 109 -9.54 11.28 -18.59
C PRO A 109 -8.85 12.38 -17.76
N LEU A 110 -8.81 13.62 -18.25
CA LEU A 110 -8.20 14.75 -17.55
C LEU A 110 -9.08 15.24 -16.39
N PHE A 111 -10.40 15.27 -16.59
CA PHE A 111 -11.34 15.55 -15.49
C PHE A 111 -11.26 14.49 -14.39
N PHE A 112 -11.17 13.22 -14.77
CA PHE A 112 -10.98 12.13 -13.81
C PHE A 112 -9.67 12.28 -13.04
N PHE A 113 -8.57 12.57 -13.74
CA PHE A 113 -7.29 12.85 -13.12
C PHE A 113 -7.36 14.06 -12.15
N GLY A 114 -8.03 15.13 -12.55
CA GLY A 114 -8.25 16.31 -11.70
C GLY A 114 -9.03 15.95 -10.43
N PHE A 115 -10.11 15.19 -10.57
CA PHE A 115 -10.92 14.74 -9.44
C PHE A 115 -10.13 13.85 -8.47
N VAL A 116 -9.36 12.89 -9.00
CA VAL A 116 -8.46 12.04 -8.20
C VAL A 116 -7.41 12.89 -7.50
N SER A 117 -6.78 13.84 -8.20
CA SER A 117 -5.74 14.70 -7.64
C SER A 117 -6.26 15.60 -6.51
N VAL A 118 -7.44 16.21 -6.69
CA VAL A 118 -8.08 17.03 -5.66
C VAL A 118 -8.50 16.15 -4.47
N ASN A 119 -9.07 14.97 -4.72
CA ASN A 119 -9.43 14.04 -3.65
C ASN A 119 -8.19 13.58 -2.87
N SER A 120 -7.09 13.27 -3.55
CA SER A 120 -5.81 12.94 -2.91
C SER A 120 -5.30 14.10 -2.04
N PHE A 121 -5.35 15.33 -2.55
CA PHE A 121 -4.92 16.51 -1.80
C PHE A 121 -5.79 16.80 -0.57
N LEU A 122 -7.11 16.65 -0.68
CA LEU A 122 -8.01 16.79 0.47
C LEU A 122 -7.77 15.69 1.51
N SER A 123 -7.46 14.48 1.06
CA SER A 123 -7.13 13.36 1.93
C SER A 123 -5.89 13.63 2.79
N TYR A 124 -4.88 14.31 2.24
CA TYR A 124 -3.69 14.74 2.96
C TYR A 124 -4.03 15.60 4.19
N GLN A 125 -5.00 16.50 4.08
CA GLN A 125 -5.39 17.40 5.18
C GLN A 125 -6.16 16.68 6.29
N GLY A 126 -6.80 15.54 5.97
CA GLY A 126 -7.55 14.72 6.91
C GLY A 126 -6.71 13.72 7.71
N LEU A 127 -5.44 13.50 7.33
CA LEU A 127 -4.52 12.58 8.01
C LEU A 127 -3.99 13.20 9.32
N LYS A 128 -4.84 13.29 10.34
CA LYS A 128 -4.37 13.23 11.72
C LYS A 128 -4.22 11.76 12.07
N PHE A 129 -3.00 11.33 12.41
CA PHE A 129 -2.71 9.98 12.92
C PHE A 129 -3.31 9.79 14.34
N ASP A 130 -4.58 10.12 14.54
CA ASP A 130 -5.22 10.21 15.87
C ASP A 130 -5.50 8.83 16.49
N HIS A 131 -5.41 7.74 15.72
CA HIS A 131 -5.69 6.39 16.23
C HIS A 131 -4.70 5.34 15.69
N LEU A 132 -3.44 5.41 16.10
CA LEU A 132 -2.61 4.21 16.12
C LEU A 132 -3.08 3.34 17.29
N VAL A 133 -3.99 2.40 17.02
CA VAL A 133 -4.44 1.43 18.03
C VAL A 133 -3.32 0.40 18.21
N ILE A 134 -2.42 0.68 19.15
CA ILE A 134 -1.45 -0.29 19.66
C ILE A 134 -2.26 -1.27 20.51
N TRP A 135 -2.58 -2.43 19.96
CA TRP A 135 -3.22 -3.50 20.71
C TRP A 135 -2.15 -4.15 21.58
N GLU A 136 -2.22 -3.95 22.89
CA GLU A 136 -1.39 -4.68 23.84
C GLU A 136 -1.64 -6.19 23.66
N GLN A 137 -0.54 -6.94 23.52
CA GLN A 137 -0.57 -8.39 23.46
C GLN A 137 -0.90 -8.93 24.86
N ASP A 138 -2.19 -9.01 25.18
CA ASP A 138 -2.63 -9.68 26.39
C ASP A 138 -2.52 -11.20 26.23
N VAL A 139 -1.50 -11.70 26.91
CA VAL A 139 -1.12 -13.09 27.20
C VAL A 139 -2.31 -13.96 27.63
N GLY A 140 -2.40 -15.15 27.02
CA GLY A 140 -3.16 -16.28 27.53
C GLY A 140 -3.39 -17.34 26.47
N PRO A 141 -2.61 -18.46 26.45
CA PRO A 141 -2.95 -19.61 25.64
C PRO A 141 -4.09 -20.38 26.32
N GLU A 142 -5.33 -20.16 25.91
CA GLU A 142 -6.38 -21.15 26.20
C GLU A 142 -6.26 -22.28 25.18
N GLU A 143 -5.59 -23.35 25.60
CA GLU A 143 -5.57 -24.62 24.88
C GLU A 143 -6.99 -25.20 24.82
N LEU A 144 -7.69 -24.97 23.71
CA LEU A 144 -8.91 -25.71 23.39
C LEU A 144 -8.56 -27.15 22.97
N LYS A 145 -8.21 -27.99 23.95
CA LYS A 145 -8.07 -29.45 23.78
C LYS A 145 -9.44 -30.10 23.88
N GLY A 146 -9.97 -30.59 22.75
CA GLY A 146 -11.16 -31.45 22.74
C GLY A 146 -12.19 -31.22 21.64
N MET A 147 -11.87 -30.48 20.56
CA MET A 147 -12.86 -30.20 19.52
C MET A 147 -13.01 -31.30 18.46
N SER A 148 -14.26 -31.63 18.15
CA SER A 148 -14.65 -32.62 17.13
C SER A 148 -14.04 -32.32 15.75
N LYS A 149 -13.81 -33.36 14.92
CA LYS A 149 -13.26 -33.22 13.56
C LYS A 149 -14.01 -32.20 12.68
N LYS A 150 -15.33 -32.05 12.86
CA LYS A 150 -16.16 -31.05 12.15
C LYS A 150 -15.83 -29.62 12.56
N PHE A 151 -15.53 -29.41 13.84
CA PHE A 151 -15.07 -28.11 14.34
C PHE A 151 -13.65 -27.80 13.87
N GLY A 152 -12.80 -28.83 13.72
CA GLY A 152 -11.47 -28.68 13.10
C GLY A 152 -11.55 -28.16 11.66
N MET A 153 -12.46 -28.72 10.84
CA MET A 153 -12.69 -28.22 9.47
C MET A 153 -13.22 -26.78 9.46
N LEU A 154 -14.13 -26.43 10.37
CA LEU A 154 -14.63 -25.06 10.49
C LEU A 154 -13.51 -24.09 10.90
N MET A 155 -12.66 -24.46 11.85
CA MET A 155 -11.51 -23.64 12.24
C MET A 155 -10.52 -23.46 11.09
N GLN A 156 -10.30 -24.49 10.28
CA GLN A 156 -9.44 -24.41 9.10
C GLN A 156 -10.02 -23.48 8.02
N THR A 157 -11.33 -23.55 7.74
CA THR A 157 -11.96 -22.62 6.78
C THR A 157 -11.96 -21.19 7.30
N MET A 158 -12.16 -20.99 8.60
CA MET A 158 -12.04 -19.66 9.22
C MET A 158 -10.60 -19.14 9.21
N GLY A 159 -9.60 -20.01 9.34
CA GLY A 159 -8.18 -19.69 9.13
C GLY A 159 -7.91 -19.21 7.70
N GLY A 160 -8.44 -19.90 6.70
CA GLY A 160 -8.36 -19.46 5.30
C GLY A 160 -9.02 -18.09 5.04
N ILE A 161 -10.19 -17.84 5.64
CA ILE A 161 -10.87 -16.54 5.56
C ILE A 161 -10.03 -15.45 6.24
N MET A 162 -9.40 -15.75 7.38
CA MET A 162 -8.54 -14.82 8.09
C MET A 162 -7.33 -14.41 7.25
N LYS A 163 -6.66 -15.36 6.59
CA LYS A 163 -5.56 -15.10 5.65
C LYS A 163 -6.00 -14.25 4.48
N LEU A 164 -7.11 -14.60 3.83
CA LEU A 164 -7.66 -13.82 2.73
C LEU A 164 -8.01 -12.39 3.16
N THR A 165 -8.61 -12.23 4.33
CA THR A 165 -8.94 -10.90 4.88
C THR A 165 -7.68 -10.10 5.18
N SER A 166 -6.60 -10.73 5.63
CA SER A 166 -5.30 -10.08 5.87
C SER A 166 -4.70 -9.55 4.56
N ILE A 167 -4.68 -10.38 3.51
CA ILE A 167 -4.18 -10.01 2.18
C ILE A 167 -5.00 -8.85 1.61
N ILE A 168 -6.32 -8.95 1.69
CA ILE A 168 -7.23 -7.90 1.22
C ILE A 168 -7.02 -6.60 2.01
N ALA A 169 -6.93 -6.68 3.34
CA ALA A 169 -6.69 -5.50 4.18
C ALA A 169 -5.35 -4.82 3.84
N ASN A 170 -4.26 -5.58 3.67
CA ASN A 170 -2.97 -5.05 3.25
C ASN A 170 -3.06 -4.35 1.88
N PHE A 171 -3.74 -4.98 0.91
CA PHE A 171 -3.92 -4.39 -0.41
C PHE A 171 -4.71 -3.07 -0.35
N PHE A 172 -5.83 -3.04 0.39
CA PHE A 172 -6.63 -1.82 0.53
C PHE A 172 -5.90 -0.72 1.29
N GLU A 173 -5.11 -1.05 2.32
CA GLU A 173 -4.27 -0.07 3.01
C GLU A 173 -3.20 0.51 2.10
N GLN A 174 -2.47 -0.34 1.37
CA GLN A 174 -1.49 0.11 0.40
C GLN A 174 -2.16 0.98 -0.67
N PHE A 175 -3.29 0.53 -1.22
CA PHE A 175 -4.04 1.29 -2.21
C PHE A 175 -4.47 2.66 -1.67
N ALA A 176 -5.03 2.72 -0.46
CA ALA A 176 -5.40 3.97 0.19
C ALA A 176 -4.17 4.87 0.38
N ASN A 177 -3.05 4.33 0.85
CA ASN A 177 -1.81 5.07 1.10
C ASN A 177 -1.19 5.65 -0.18
N VAL A 178 -1.30 4.95 -1.32
CA VAL A 178 -0.87 5.50 -2.63
C VAL A 178 -1.57 6.82 -2.92
N TRP A 179 -2.86 6.93 -2.61
CA TRP A 179 -3.69 8.08 -2.97
C TRP A 179 -3.80 9.15 -1.88
N ASN A 180 -3.26 8.92 -0.68
CA ASN A 180 -3.48 9.78 0.49
C ASN A 180 -2.31 10.73 0.82
N PHE A 181 -1.30 10.88 -0.07
CA PHE A 181 -0.06 11.63 0.22
C PHE A 181 0.62 11.22 1.55
N ALA A 182 0.33 10.02 2.05
CA ALA A 182 0.95 9.46 3.24
C ALA A 182 2.48 9.42 3.03
N ASP A 183 2.90 8.93 1.87
CA ASP A 183 4.26 9.11 1.36
C ASP A 183 4.23 10.00 0.11
N VAL A 184 4.71 11.24 0.26
CA VAL A 184 4.73 12.24 -0.82
C VAL A 184 5.42 11.71 -2.07
N ARG A 185 6.48 10.90 -1.94
CA ARG A 185 7.24 10.41 -3.10
C ARG A 185 6.43 9.37 -3.87
N VAL A 186 5.82 8.42 -3.16
CA VAL A 186 5.01 7.36 -3.76
C VAL A 186 3.77 7.94 -4.42
N THR A 187 3.04 8.83 -3.72
CA THR A 187 1.86 9.48 -4.28
C THR A 187 2.20 10.39 -5.46
N THR A 188 3.33 11.11 -5.43
CA THR A 188 3.76 11.94 -6.57
C THR A 188 4.10 11.08 -7.80
N LEU A 189 4.77 9.95 -7.62
CA LEU A 189 5.04 9.01 -8.72
C LEU A 189 3.75 8.39 -9.26
N ALA A 190 2.83 8.00 -8.39
CA ALA A 190 1.54 7.44 -8.79
C ALA A 190 0.68 8.46 -9.56
N LEU A 191 0.56 9.69 -9.05
CA LEU A 191 -0.15 10.77 -9.72
C LEU A 191 0.55 11.19 -11.03
N GLY A 192 1.88 11.24 -11.06
CA GLY A 192 2.63 11.51 -12.29
C GLY A 192 2.39 10.45 -13.35
N GLY A 193 2.43 9.17 -12.98
CA GLY A 193 2.12 8.05 -13.86
C GLY A 193 0.68 8.05 -14.35
N LEU A 194 -0.29 8.30 -13.45
CA LEU A 194 -1.69 8.45 -13.81
C LEU A 194 -1.92 9.64 -14.74
N GLY A 195 -1.27 10.77 -14.49
CA GLY A 195 -1.34 11.96 -15.33
C GLY A 195 -0.81 11.71 -16.74
N ALA A 196 0.35 11.07 -16.87
CA ALA A 196 0.91 10.67 -18.15
C ALA A 196 -0.02 9.70 -18.90
N PHE A 197 -0.61 8.73 -18.19
CA PHE A 197 -1.58 7.80 -18.76
C PHE A 197 -2.86 8.51 -19.23
N CYS A 198 -3.43 9.41 -18.42
CA CYS A 198 -4.60 10.19 -18.76
C CYS A 198 -4.34 11.14 -19.94
N LEU A 199 -3.16 11.74 -20.04
CA LEU A 199 -2.74 12.56 -21.19
C LEU A 199 -2.63 11.72 -22.46
N ALA A 200 -2.00 10.55 -22.40
CA ALA A 200 -1.90 9.64 -23.53
C ALA A 200 -3.29 9.18 -24.00
N LEU A 201 -4.16 8.80 -23.07
CA LEU A 201 -5.53 8.38 -23.36
C LEU A 201 -6.37 9.53 -23.94
N SER A 202 -6.24 10.74 -23.38
CA SER A 202 -6.85 11.96 -23.89
C SER A 202 -6.40 12.24 -25.33
N LEU A 203 -5.12 12.09 -25.64
CA LEU A 203 -4.57 12.31 -26.97
C LEU A 203 -5.08 11.27 -27.98
N ILE A 204 -5.13 10.00 -27.57
CA ILE A 204 -5.72 8.92 -28.39
C ILE A 204 -7.19 9.22 -28.70
N LEU A 205 -7.99 9.62 -27.71
CA LEU A 205 -9.40 9.96 -27.88
C LEU A 205 -9.62 11.23 -28.70
N ALA A 206 -8.65 12.16 -28.69
CA ALA A 206 -8.70 13.38 -29.50
C ALA A 206 -8.43 13.09 -30.98
N ILE A 207 -7.51 12.16 -31.27
CA ILE A 207 -7.11 11.81 -32.63
C ILE A 207 -8.07 10.78 -33.24
N PHE A 208 -8.45 9.76 -32.49
CA PHE A 208 -9.25 8.65 -32.98
C PHE A 208 -10.70 8.79 -32.55
N PRO A 209 -11.67 8.75 -33.48
CA PRO A 209 -13.09 8.75 -33.11
C PRO A 209 -13.38 7.48 -32.30
N LEU A 210 -14.15 7.61 -31.21
CA LEU A 210 -14.48 6.51 -30.29
C LEU A 210 -15.00 5.26 -31.03
N ARG A 211 -15.73 5.47 -32.13
CA ARG A 211 -16.26 4.41 -33.00
C ARG A 211 -15.16 3.52 -33.58
N PHE A 212 -14.01 4.11 -33.94
CA PHE A 212 -12.86 3.37 -34.47
C PHE A 212 -12.18 2.52 -33.39
N ILE A 213 -12.07 3.05 -32.16
CA ILE A 213 -11.52 2.29 -31.02
C ILE A 213 -12.43 1.11 -30.67
N ILE A 214 -13.74 1.33 -30.59
CA ILE A 214 -14.72 0.27 -30.33
C ILE A 214 -14.67 -0.78 -31.43
N PHE A 215 -14.55 -0.36 -32.70
CA PHE A 215 -14.42 -1.28 -33.82
C PHE A 215 -13.16 -2.15 -33.71
N ILE A 216 -11.99 -1.55 -33.42
CA ILE A 216 -10.74 -2.31 -33.23
C ILE A 216 -10.85 -3.29 -32.05
N LEU A 217 -11.37 -2.83 -30.91
CA LEU A 217 -11.58 -3.69 -29.74
C LEU A 217 -12.54 -4.85 -30.05
N GLY A 218 -13.63 -4.56 -30.75
CA GLY A 218 -14.60 -5.56 -31.21
C GLY A 218 -13.96 -6.58 -32.15
N CYS A 219 -13.24 -6.13 -33.17
CA CYS A 219 -12.50 -7.01 -34.08
C CYS A 219 -11.45 -7.87 -33.35
N GLY A 220 -10.70 -7.28 -32.42
CA GLY A 220 -9.72 -8.01 -31.60
C GLY A 220 -10.36 -9.05 -30.69
N ALA A 221 -11.48 -8.74 -30.06
CA ALA A 221 -12.23 -9.69 -29.23
C ALA A 221 -12.80 -10.84 -30.06
N ILE A 222 -13.39 -10.55 -31.23
CA ILE A 222 -13.88 -11.56 -32.17
C ILE A 222 -12.72 -12.46 -32.61
N ALA A 223 -11.59 -11.88 -33.03
CA ALA A 223 -10.40 -12.61 -33.44
C ALA A 223 -9.83 -13.50 -32.31
N ALA A 224 -9.81 -13.02 -31.07
CA ALA A 224 -9.37 -13.80 -29.92
C ALA A 224 -10.30 -14.99 -29.63
N ILE A 225 -11.62 -14.80 -29.80
CA ILE A 225 -12.62 -15.87 -29.64
C ILE A 225 -12.48 -16.89 -30.78
N THR A 226 -12.37 -16.46 -32.04
CA THR A 226 -12.15 -17.38 -33.17
C THR A 226 -10.82 -18.13 -33.05
N MET A 227 -9.73 -17.47 -32.65
CA MET A 227 -8.45 -18.15 -32.42
C MET A 227 -8.50 -19.15 -31.26
N LYS A 228 -9.27 -18.88 -30.20
CA LYS A 228 -9.51 -19.85 -29.11
C LYS A 228 -10.36 -21.04 -29.58
N GLY A 229 -11.30 -20.82 -30.49
CA GLY A 229 -12.11 -21.87 -31.12
C GLY A 229 -11.33 -22.70 -32.16
N LEU A 230 -10.28 -22.13 -32.76
CA LEU A 230 -9.42 -22.77 -33.76
C LEU A 230 -8.23 -23.53 -33.16
N LYS A 231 -8.22 -23.84 -31.86
CA LYS A 231 -7.12 -24.62 -31.28
C LYS A 231 -6.94 -25.94 -32.05
N PRO A 232 -5.80 -26.17 -32.73
CA PRO A 232 -5.51 -27.46 -33.33
C PRO A 232 -5.38 -28.51 -32.21
N VAL A 233 -5.93 -29.70 -32.45
CA VAL A 233 -5.96 -30.84 -31.51
C VAL A 233 -4.57 -31.33 -31.08
N ASN A 234 -3.50 -30.90 -31.76
CA ASN A 234 -2.13 -31.34 -31.46
C ASN A 234 -1.21 -30.13 -31.25
N ALA A 235 -1.07 -29.67 -30.02
CA ALA A 235 0.03 -28.81 -29.60
C ALA A 235 0.26 -28.95 -28.08
N GLU A 236 0.53 -30.17 -27.62
CA GLU A 236 1.42 -30.35 -26.48
C GLU A 236 2.85 -30.04 -26.91
N ASN A 237 3.62 -29.44 -26.00
CA ASN A 237 5.05 -29.16 -26.10
C ASN A 237 5.46 -27.97 -26.98
N SER A 238 5.34 -26.76 -26.41
CA SER A 238 6.46 -25.82 -26.19
C SER A 238 5.90 -24.44 -25.88
N LYS A 239 5.86 -24.08 -24.59
CA LYS A 239 5.79 -22.67 -24.19
C LYS A 239 6.89 -22.42 -23.19
N ALA A 240 8.03 -21.95 -23.70
CA ALA A 240 8.83 -21.01 -22.95
C ALA A 240 7.88 -19.87 -22.55
N ALA A 241 7.71 -19.67 -21.24
CA ALA A 241 6.89 -18.59 -20.74
C ALA A 241 7.46 -17.27 -21.28
N PRO A 242 6.67 -16.44 -21.99
CA PRO A 242 7.12 -15.08 -22.24
C PRO A 242 7.36 -14.43 -20.88
N GLU A 243 8.51 -13.80 -20.69
CA GLU A 243 8.79 -12.97 -19.51
C GLU A 243 7.69 -11.93 -19.40
N VAL A 244 6.70 -12.23 -18.56
CA VAL A 244 5.65 -11.30 -18.19
C VAL A 244 6.36 -10.17 -17.47
N PRO A 245 6.20 -8.89 -17.88
CA PRO A 245 6.77 -7.78 -17.14
C PRO A 245 6.39 -7.94 -15.66
N PRO A 246 7.31 -7.69 -14.73
CA PRO A 246 7.10 -7.98 -13.32
C PRO A 246 5.73 -7.44 -12.90
N PRO A 247 4.89 -8.28 -12.26
CA PRO A 247 3.52 -7.92 -11.97
C PRO A 247 3.46 -6.59 -11.21
N VAL A 248 2.39 -5.82 -11.43
CA VAL A 248 2.08 -4.56 -10.74
C VAL A 248 2.16 -4.72 -9.20
N SER A 249 2.11 -5.97 -8.69
CA SER A 249 2.40 -6.31 -7.30
C SER A 249 3.75 -5.78 -6.79
N ASN A 250 4.78 -5.65 -7.63
CA ASN A 250 6.07 -5.09 -7.22
C ASN A 250 5.99 -3.60 -6.89
N PHE A 251 5.03 -2.87 -7.46
CA PHE A 251 4.78 -1.49 -7.06
C PHE A 251 4.10 -1.44 -5.69
N PHE A 252 3.04 -2.25 -5.49
CA PHE A 252 2.31 -2.30 -4.22
C PHE A 252 3.17 -2.78 -3.05
N LYS A 253 4.09 -3.73 -3.26
CA LYS A 253 5.08 -4.14 -2.26
C LYS A 253 5.95 -2.98 -1.74
N ARG A 254 6.15 -1.92 -2.54
CA ARG A 254 6.95 -0.75 -2.15
C ARG A 254 6.13 0.33 -1.45
N VAL A 255 4.81 0.20 -1.46
CA VAL A 255 3.94 1.15 -0.78
C VAL A 255 3.91 0.78 0.70
N PRO A 256 4.34 1.68 1.60
CA PRO A 256 4.36 1.38 3.02
C PRO A 256 2.95 1.14 3.55
N ASN A 257 2.79 0.11 4.36
CA ASN A 257 1.56 -0.11 5.13
C ASN A 257 1.44 0.92 6.27
N ASN A 258 0.31 0.93 6.98
CA ASN A 258 0.07 1.90 8.06
C ASN A 258 1.07 1.80 9.21
N LEU A 259 1.59 0.61 9.48
CA LEU A 259 2.56 0.36 10.55
C LEU A 259 3.94 0.94 10.18
N GLU A 260 4.38 0.72 8.95
CA GLU A 260 5.60 1.33 8.40
C GLU A 260 5.50 2.85 8.34
N MET A 261 4.35 3.37 7.94
CA MET A 261 4.07 4.81 7.95
C MET A 261 4.22 5.39 9.37
N ALA A 262 3.66 4.72 10.38
CA ALA A 262 3.79 5.12 11.78
C ALA A 262 5.26 5.06 12.26
N HIS A 263 5.99 4.01 11.90
CA HIS A 263 7.42 3.90 12.23
C HIS A 263 8.25 5.03 11.63
N ARG A 264 8.03 5.35 10.34
CA ARG A 264 8.69 6.48 9.66
C ARG A 264 8.38 7.82 10.33
N TYR A 265 7.12 8.02 10.73
CA TYR A 265 6.70 9.21 11.45
C TYR A 265 7.41 9.35 12.81
N ILE A 266 7.47 8.29 13.60
CA ILE A 266 8.18 8.28 14.90
C ILE A 266 9.67 8.54 14.70
N ALA A 267 10.32 7.90 13.73
CA ALA A 267 11.74 8.10 13.43
C ALA A 267 12.03 9.56 13.03
N MET A 268 11.16 10.16 12.21
CA MET A 268 11.26 11.57 11.83
C MET A 268 11.14 12.50 13.04
N LEU A 269 10.21 12.24 13.97
CA LEU A 269 10.07 13.02 15.20
C LEU A 269 11.32 12.92 16.11
N GLN A 270 11.92 11.73 16.21
CA GLN A 270 13.15 11.52 16.98
C GLN A 270 14.33 12.31 16.39
N GLN A 271 14.47 12.33 15.06
CA GLN A 271 15.52 13.10 14.37
C GLN A 271 15.36 14.61 14.62
N GLN A 272 14.13 15.13 14.49
CA GLN A 272 13.85 16.55 14.77
C GLN A 272 14.09 16.93 16.24
N SER A 273 13.82 16.02 17.18
CA SER A 273 14.14 16.22 18.60
C SER A 273 15.65 16.26 18.84
N GLY A 274 16.42 15.38 18.18
CA GLY A 274 17.88 15.36 18.21
C GLY A 274 18.50 16.66 17.69
N GLU A 275 18.04 17.16 16.53
CA GLU A 275 18.52 18.43 15.96
C GLU A 275 18.25 19.63 16.88
N LYS A 276 17.05 19.69 17.49
CA LYS A 276 16.71 20.75 18.46
C LYS A 276 17.59 20.71 19.70
N ASN A 277 17.99 19.52 20.15
CA ASN A 277 18.88 19.37 21.29
C ASN A 277 20.33 19.78 20.95
N ASN A 278 20.83 19.41 19.76
CA ASN A 278 22.15 19.84 19.28
C ASN A 278 22.25 21.37 19.11
N LEU A 279 21.20 22.01 18.59
CA LEU A 279 21.12 23.47 18.48
C LEU A 279 21.12 24.19 19.84
N LYS A 280 20.58 23.56 20.89
CA LYS A 280 20.62 24.12 22.26
C LYS A 280 22.00 23.99 22.91
N ILE A 281 22.74 22.94 22.58
CA ILE A 281 24.10 22.70 23.11
C ILE A 281 25.07 23.72 22.49
N ASN A 282 25.01 23.95 21.17
CA ASN A 282 25.86 24.94 20.49
C ASN A 282 25.58 26.40 20.86
N LYS A 283 24.41 26.74 21.43
CA LYS A 283 24.12 28.09 21.94
C LYS A 283 24.60 28.33 23.37
N LYS A 284 25.06 27.30 24.07
CA LYS A 284 25.57 27.38 25.45
C LYS A 284 27.10 27.27 25.54
N SER A 285 27.76 27.00 24.41
CA SER A 285 29.20 27.18 24.20
C SER A 285 29.48 28.61 23.75
#